data_AF-A0A495MI28-F1
#
_entry.id   AF-A0A495MI28-F1
#
_cell.length_a   1.000
_cell.length_b   1.000
_cell.length_c   1.000
_cell.angle_alpha   90.00
_cell.angle_beta   90.00
_cell.angle_gamma   90.00
#
_symmetry.space_group_name_H-M   'P 1'
#
loop_
_entity.id
_entity.type
_entity.pdbx_description
1 polymer ?
#
loop_
_entity_poly.entity_id
_entity_poly.type
_entity_poly.pdbx_seq_one_letter_code
_entity_poly.pdbx_strand_id
1 'polypeptide(L)'
;MKLFFKLLFIVIVLEIIITIFCTFIMEETSSRLLKSICSLLIIFLSFPIYIIDKSYPFYAQGSANFGLMLMLINVVLQTLILYGFIRIVSKKKNGY
;
A
#
# COMPACT_ATOMS: atom_id res chain seq x y z
N MET A 1 10.31 18.37 -2.38
CA MET A 1 9.12 18.24 -1.50
C MET A 1 7.80 18.18 -2.26
N LYS A 2 7.50 19.07 -3.22
CA LYS A 2 6.22 19.03 -3.98
C LYS A 2 5.91 17.67 -4.62
N LEU A 3 6.91 17.00 -5.21
CA LEU A 3 6.74 15.65 -5.80
C LEU A 3 6.38 14.59 -4.73
N PHE A 4 7.00 14.64 -3.56
CA PHE A 4 6.74 13.68 -2.48
C PHE A 4 5.30 13.75 -2.00
N PHE A 5 4.79 14.95 -1.69
CA PHE A 5 3.39 15.12 -1.27
C PHE A 5 2.39 14.73 -2.36
N LYS A 6 2.74 14.95 -3.64
CA LYS A 6 1.92 14.49 -4.76
C LYS A 6 1.83 12.96 -4.82
N LEU A 7 2.97 12.28 -4.67
CA LEU A 7 3.02 10.82 -4.61
C LEU A 7 2.29 10.29 -3.37
N LEU A 8 2.50 10.90 -2.20
CA LEU A 8 1.82 10.56 -0.95
C LEU A 8 0.30 10.58 -1.13
N PHE A 9 -0.22 11.66 -1.71
CA PHE A 9 -1.66 11.80 -1.96
C PHE A 9 -2.19 10.72 -2.90
N ILE A 10 -1.47 10.44 -4.00
CA ILE A 10 -1.86 9.39 -4.96
C ILE A 10 -1.87 8.01 -4.28
N VAL A 11 -0.84 7.70 -3.48
CA VAL A 11 -0.72 6.44 -2.76
C VAL A 11 -1.86 6.27 -1.75
N ILE A 12 -2.17 7.29 -0.95
CA ILE A 12 -3.30 7.25 0.01
C ILE A 12 -4.61 6.97 -0.71
N VAL A 13 -4.89 7.71 -1.79
CA VAL A 13 -6.16 7.57 -2.52
C VAL A 13 -6.28 6.17 -3.13
N LEU A 14 -5.21 5.67 -3.76
CA LEU A 14 -5.19 4.31 -4.31
C LEU A 14 -5.38 3.26 -3.21
N GLU A 15 -4.71 3.44 -2.06
CA GLU A 15 -4.79 2.49 -0.95
C GLU A 15 -6.21 2.39 -0.39
N ILE A 16 -6.88 3.52 -0.21
CA ILE A 16 -8.29 3.57 0.23
C ILE A 16 -9.20 2.88 -0.80
N ILE A 17 -9.08 3.22 -2.09
CA ILE A 17 -9.94 2.66 -3.14
C ILE A 17 -9.77 1.14 -3.24
N ILE A 18 -8.52 0.66 -3.28
CA ILE A 18 -8.22 -0.77 -3.38
C ILE A 18 -8.72 -1.51 -2.15
N THR A 19 -8.54 -0.95 -0.96
CA THR A 19 -9.01 -1.57 0.29
C THR A 19 -10.53 -1.70 0.29
N ILE A 20 -11.27 -0.63 -0.01
CA ILE A 20 -12.74 -0.67 -0.07
C ILE A 20 -13.22 -1.70 -1.09
N PHE A 21 -12.63 -1.70 -2.29
CA PHE A 21 -13.01 -2.62 -3.36
C PHE A 21 -12.73 -4.07 -2.99
N CYS A 22 -11.58 -4.35 -2.39
CA CYS A 22 -11.22 -5.70 -1.97
C CYS A 22 -12.09 -6.19 -0.81
N THR A 23 -12.41 -5.34 0.17
CA THR A 23 -13.33 -5.68 1.26
C THR A 23 -14.71 -6.05 0.71
N PHE A 24 -15.25 -5.22 -0.18
CA PHE A 24 -16.55 -5.49 -0.82
C PHE A 24 -16.55 -6.83 -1.60
N ILE A 25 -15.50 -7.10 -2.39
CA ILE A 25 -15.38 -8.37 -3.09
C ILE A 25 -15.26 -9.55 -2.13
N MET A 26 -14.48 -9.42 -1.05
CA MET A 26 -14.28 -10.50 -0.08
C MET A 26 -15.56 -10.89 0.64
N GLU A 27 -16.44 -9.92 0.93
CA GLU A 27 -17.73 -10.12 1.59
C GLU A 27 -18.79 -10.67 0.62
N GLU A 28 -18.92 -10.08 -0.58
CA GLU A 28 -20.05 -10.36 -1.47
C GLU A 28 -19.81 -11.50 -2.47
N THR A 29 -18.55 -11.85 -2.78
CA THR A 29 -18.26 -12.89 -3.78
C THR A 29 -18.11 -14.28 -3.15
N SER A 30 -18.55 -15.32 -3.84
CA SER A 30 -18.23 -16.72 -3.54
C SER A 30 -17.03 -17.24 -4.33
N SER A 31 -16.58 -16.49 -5.35
CA SER A 31 -15.47 -16.89 -6.22
C SER A 31 -14.13 -16.91 -5.48
N ARG A 32 -13.55 -18.10 -5.36
CA ARG A 32 -12.22 -18.31 -4.77
C ARG A 32 -11.11 -17.56 -5.52
N LEU A 33 -11.23 -17.43 -6.85
CA LEU A 33 -10.25 -16.71 -7.68
C LEU A 33 -10.24 -15.21 -7.33
N LEU A 34 -11.42 -14.58 -7.27
CA LEU A 34 -11.53 -13.16 -6.94
C LEU A 34 -10.99 -12.86 -5.54
N LYS A 35 -11.31 -13.70 -4.54
CA LYS A 35 -10.76 -13.58 -3.19
C LYS A 35 -9.23 -13.71 -3.16
N SER A 36 -8.68 -14.61 -3.96
CA SER A 36 -7.22 -14.81 -4.06
C SER A 36 -6.53 -13.59 -4.68
N ILE A 37 -7.12 -13.00 -5.73
CA ILE A 37 -6.61 -11.77 -6.36
C ILE A 37 -6.65 -10.60 -5.36
N CYS A 38 -7.77 -10.41 -4.66
CA CYS A 38 -7.88 -9.38 -3.62
C CYS A 38 -6.84 -9.58 -2.52
N SER A 39 -6.63 -10.82 -2.05
CA SER A 39 -5.63 -11.12 -1.04
C SER A 39 -4.21 -10.77 -1.51
N LEU A 40 -3.87 -11.10 -2.76
CA LEU A 40 -2.57 -10.75 -3.36
C LEU A 40 -2.38 -9.24 -3.50
N LEU A 41 -3.41 -8.51 -3.93
CA LEU A 41 -3.39 -7.05 -4.03
C LEU A 41 -3.14 -6.42 -2.67
N ILE A 42 -3.87 -6.87 -1.66
CA ILE A 42 -3.76 -6.45 -0.27
C ILE A 42 -2.34 -6.70 0.27
N ILE A 43 -1.76 -7.88 0.04
CA ILE A 43 -0.38 -8.21 0.44
C ILE A 43 0.63 -7.28 -0.24
N PHE A 44 0.47 -7.05 -1.55
CA PHE A 44 1.36 -6.17 -2.29
C PHE A 44 1.27 -4.72 -1.79
N LEU A 45 0.06 -4.27 -1.47
CA LEU A 45 -0.20 -2.95 -0.90
C LEU A 45 0.40 -2.84 0.51
N SER A 46 0.40 -3.89 1.31
CA SER A 46 1.01 -3.90 2.64
C SER A 46 2.50 -4.29 2.63
N PHE A 47 3.11 -4.45 1.45
CA PHE A 47 4.44 -5.03 1.30
C PHE A 47 5.55 -4.35 2.12
N PRO A 48 5.66 -3.00 2.20
CA PRO A 48 6.69 -2.37 3.03
C PRO A 48 6.60 -2.74 4.50
N ILE A 49 5.38 -2.84 5.05
CA ILE A 49 5.17 -3.26 6.43
C ILE A 49 5.32 -4.78 6.59
N TYR A 50 4.90 -5.55 5.60
CA TYR A 50 5.08 -7.00 5.57
C TYR A 50 6.56 -7.42 5.64
N ILE A 51 7.47 -6.61 5.09
CA ILE A 51 8.92 -6.82 5.23
C ILE A 51 9.37 -6.68 6.69
N ILE A 52 8.75 -5.78 7.45
CA ILE A 52 9.10 -5.51 8.85
C ILE A 52 8.55 -6.63 9.75
N ASP A 53 7.33 -7.10 9.48
CA ASP A 53 6.72 -8.20 10.23
C ASP A 53 5.76 -9.00 9.34
N LYS A 54 5.96 -10.32 9.29
CA LYS A 54 5.22 -11.26 8.43
C LYS A 54 3.82 -11.61 8.96
N SER A 55 3.49 -11.19 10.19
CA SER A 55 2.15 -11.37 10.75
C SER A 55 1.11 -10.39 10.18
N TYR A 56 1.55 -9.40 9.40
CA TYR A 56 0.69 -8.50 8.64
C TYR A 56 0.15 -9.19 7.36
N PRO A 57 -1.12 -8.95 6.98
CA PRO A 57 -1.72 -7.62 6.86
C PRO A 57 -2.46 -7.11 8.11
N PHE A 58 -2.30 -5.82 8.40
CA PHE A 58 -2.68 -5.14 9.65
C PHE A 58 -4.18 -4.88 9.87
N TYR A 59 -5.02 -5.03 8.85
CA TYR A 59 -6.47 -4.81 9.00
C TYR A 59 -7.17 -5.94 9.77
N ALA A 60 -6.47 -7.04 10.08
CA ALA A 60 -7.08 -8.22 10.68
C ALA A 60 -6.87 -8.37 12.20
N GLN A 61 -5.87 -7.70 12.82
CA GLN A 61 -5.55 -7.91 14.24
C GLN A 61 -5.14 -6.61 14.93
N GLY A 62 -5.98 -6.12 15.86
CA GLY A 62 -5.68 -4.95 16.71
C GLY A 62 -6.86 -3.98 16.87
N SER A 63 -6.62 -2.86 17.57
CA SER A 63 -7.60 -1.76 17.65
C SER A 63 -7.62 -0.95 16.35
N ALA A 64 -8.76 -0.33 16.02
CA ALA A 64 -8.90 0.47 14.80
C ALA A 64 -7.83 1.58 14.68
N ASN A 65 -7.46 2.19 15.81
CA ASN A 65 -6.41 3.21 15.88
C ASN A 65 -5.03 2.65 15.50
N PHE A 66 -4.72 1.42 15.92
CA PHE A 66 -3.47 0.76 15.57
C PHE A 66 -3.42 0.42 14.07
N GLY A 67 -4.53 -0.06 13.49
CA GLY A 67 -4.65 -0.29 12.06
C GLY A 67 -4.45 0.98 11.22
N LEU A 68 -5.03 2.11 11.65
CA LEU A 68 -4.84 3.41 10.99
C LEU A 68 -3.39 3.91 11.08
N MET A 69 -2.74 3.76 12.24
CA MET A 69 -1.34 4.13 12.39
C MET A 69 -0.43 3.32 11.45
N LEU A 70 -0.68 2.01 11.35
CA LEU A 70 0.06 1.14 10.44
C LEU A 70 -0.20 1.49 8.98
N MET A 71 -1.44 1.77 8.59
CA MET A 71 -1.76 2.27 7.25
C MET A 71 -0.92 3.52 6.92
N LEU A 72 -0.86 4.51 7.83
CA LEU A 72 -0.06 5.73 7.60
C LEU A 72 1.43 5.43 7.44
N ILE A 73 1.98 4.54 8.27
CA ILE A 73 3.38 4.11 8.15
C ILE A 73 3.61 3.43 6.80
N ASN A 74 2.69 2.57 6.37
CA ASN A 74 2.76 1.84 5.11
C ASN A 74 2.82 2.80 3.92
N VAL A 75 1.86 3.73 3.86
CA VAL A 75 1.76 4.79 2.85
C VAL A 75 3.07 5.58 2.79
N VAL A 76 3.60 6.01 3.93
CA VAL A 76 4.82 6.82 4.00
C VAL A 76 6.01 6.03 3.46
N LEU A 77 6.16 4.76 3.86
CA LEU A 77 7.22 3.89 3.37
C LEU A 77 7.10 3.64 1.85
N GLN A 78 5.91 3.32 1.35
CA GLN A 78 5.66 3.18 -0.09
C GLN A 78 6.06 4.46 -0.85
N THR A 79 5.65 5.61 -0.33
CA THR A 79 5.93 6.90 -0.95
C THR A 79 7.43 7.21 -0.95
N LEU A 80 8.15 6.87 0.13
CA LEU A 80 9.60 7.01 0.20
C LEU A 80 10.31 6.10 -0.82
N ILE A 81 9.88 4.85 -0.96
CA ILE A 81 10.42 3.90 -1.94
C ILE A 81 10.19 4.43 -3.37
N LEU A 82 8.96 4.83 -3.70
CA LEU A 82 8.62 5.39 -5.01
C LEU A 82 9.40 6.68 -5.30
N TYR A 83 9.49 7.58 -4.32
CA TYR A 83 10.23 8.82 -4.43
C TYR A 83 11.73 8.56 -4.67
N GLY A 84 12.32 7.62 -3.91
CA GLY A 84 13.71 7.20 -4.05
C GLY A 84 13.98 6.61 -5.44
N PHE A 85 13.13 5.69 -5.88
CA PHE A 85 13.22 5.07 -7.21
C PHE A 85 13.15 6.11 -8.33
N ILE A 86 12.16 7.00 -8.30
CA ILE A 86 12.00 8.07 -9.30
C ILE A 86 13.25 8.96 -9.33
N ARG A 87 13.81 9.32 -8.16
CA ARG A 87 15.03 10.14 -8.10
C ARG A 87 16.25 9.43 -8.70
N ILE A 88 16.45 8.15 -8.40
CA ILE A 88 17.58 7.36 -8.92
C ILE A 88 17.48 7.24 -10.44
N VAL A 89 16.30 6.85 -10.96
CA VAL A 89 16.07 6.69 -12.40
C VAL A 89 16.17 8.03 -13.12
N SER A 90 15.61 9.10 -12.55
CA SER A 90 15.66 10.44 -13.17
C SER A 90 17.08 11.03 -13.18
N LYS A 91 17.91 10.73 -12.17
CA LYS A 91 19.34 11.09 -12.18
C LYS A 91 20.08 10.36 -13.30
N LYS A 92 19.87 9.05 -13.42
CA LYS A 92 20.49 8.22 -14.47
C LYS A 92 20.09 8.66 -15.88
N LYS A 93 18.85 9.11 -16.06
CA LYS A 93 18.34 9.61 -17.35
C LYS A 93 18.93 10.97 -17.75
N ASN A 94 19.27 11.82 -16.78
CA ASN A 94 19.81 13.16 -17.02
C ASN A 94 21.35 13.22 -17.05
N GLY A 95 22.05 12.08 -17.11
CA GLY A 95 23.48 12.06 -17.43
C GLY A 95 24.39 12.76 -16.43
N TYR A 96 24.17 12.54 -15.12
CA TYR A 96 25.20 12.76 -14.09
C TYR A 96 25.56 11.42 -13.44
#